data_AF-A0A7C6IMP1-F1
#
_entry.id   AF-A0A7C6IMP1-F1
#
_cell.length_a   1.000
_cell.length_b   1.000
_cell.length_c   1.000
_cell.angle_alpha   90.00
_cell.angle_beta   90.00
_cell.angle_gamma   90.00
#
_symmetry.space_group_name_H-M   'P 1'
#
loop_
_entity.id
_entity.type
_entity.pdbx_description
1 polymer ?
#
loop_
_entity_poly.entity_id
_entity_poly.type
_entity_poly.pdbx_seq_one_letter_code
_entity_poly.pdbx_strand_id
1 'polypeptide(L)'
;MKRKIGVLLLIVSLLAGCSVSVTTYPRYGSLQGTVQVVDRGYEYQSMEGSGLIDPQDIVIAPQGYFDDDHVYKALEGALVEVDGKQIITGGDGRFFFRDLTSGQKRVRVSSSKLTQDLEFSVYVEPGKTTETRFRWEGVGYYLVIGIEDYWYEENSPGSRRDAQDMHSLFKNNNNLYGTVKPFNAPLLDGEATKDKIKEMVQDIARVATPKDYIVIYFSGHMGGDYLLPYDANREPYD
;
A
#
# COMPACT_ATOMS: atom_id res chain seq x y z
N MET A 1 -61.72 -61.40 -23.12
CA MET A 1 -60.52 -60.75 -22.55
C MET A 1 -60.85 -59.32 -22.13
N LYS A 2 -60.94 -59.05 -20.82
CA LYS A 2 -61.21 -57.72 -20.25
C LYS A 2 -59.94 -57.18 -19.58
N ARG A 3 -59.54 -55.95 -19.93
CA ARG A 3 -58.46 -55.16 -19.29
C ARG A 3 -58.86 -54.68 -17.89
N LYS A 4 -57.92 -54.68 -16.94
CA LYS A 4 -57.77 -53.73 -15.81
C LYS A 4 -56.27 -53.71 -15.45
N ILE A 5 -55.51 -52.64 -15.74
CA ILE A 5 -55.32 -51.42 -14.92
C ILE A 5 -54.90 -51.76 -13.48
N GLY A 6 -53.65 -51.45 -13.14
CA GLY A 6 -53.16 -51.40 -11.77
C GLY A 6 -51.64 -51.30 -11.73
N VAL A 7 -51.13 -50.31 -10.99
CA VAL A 7 -49.70 -50.08 -10.69
C VAL A 7 -48.88 -49.37 -11.78
N LEU A 8 -49.27 -48.13 -12.08
CA LEU A 8 -48.33 -47.08 -12.49
C LEU A 8 -48.61 -45.84 -11.63
N LEU A 9 -48.38 -45.96 -10.34
CA LEU A 9 -48.72 -44.91 -9.37
C LEU A 9 -47.73 -44.94 -8.21
N LEU A 10 -46.43 -44.72 -8.49
CA LEU A 10 -45.50 -44.36 -7.41
C LEU A 10 -44.15 -43.71 -7.82
N ILE A 11 -44.00 -43.12 -9.02
CA ILE A 11 -42.78 -42.37 -9.36
C ILE A 11 -43.12 -41.09 -10.15
N VAL A 12 -44.04 -40.28 -9.64
CA VAL A 12 -44.23 -38.87 -10.12
C VAL A 12 -44.18 -37.87 -8.95
N SER A 13 -43.96 -38.33 -7.72
CA SER A 13 -43.88 -37.48 -6.52
C SER A 13 -42.50 -36.87 -6.26
N LEU A 14 -41.51 -37.05 -7.14
CA LEU A 14 -40.15 -36.47 -6.99
C LEU A 14 -39.91 -35.19 -7.83
N LEU A 15 -40.91 -34.70 -8.55
CA LEU A 15 -40.82 -33.47 -9.36
C LEU A 15 -41.62 -32.29 -8.79
N ALA A 16 -41.95 -32.32 -7.49
CA ALA A 16 -42.22 -31.08 -6.77
C ALA A 16 -40.86 -30.41 -6.48
N GLY A 17 -40.23 -29.91 -7.53
CA GLY A 17 -39.16 -28.94 -7.41
C GLY A 17 -39.76 -27.68 -6.79
N CYS A 18 -39.77 -27.62 -5.45
CA CYS A 18 -39.81 -26.36 -4.76
C CYS A 18 -38.52 -25.63 -5.16
N SER A 19 -38.58 -24.87 -6.26
CA SER A 19 -37.65 -23.76 -6.46
C SER A 19 -37.92 -22.79 -5.32
N VAL A 20 -37.22 -22.99 -4.21
CA VAL A 20 -37.13 -22.00 -3.15
C VAL A 20 -36.39 -20.83 -3.77
N SER A 21 -37.16 -19.93 -4.38
CA SER A 21 -36.69 -18.62 -4.76
C SER A 21 -36.46 -17.88 -3.44
N VAL A 22 -35.25 -18.03 -2.88
CA VAL A 22 -34.82 -17.21 -1.76
C VAL A 22 -34.78 -15.79 -2.32
N THR A 23 -35.83 -15.02 -2.05
CA THR A 23 -35.85 -13.59 -2.32
C THR A 23 -34.91 -12.96 -1.30
N THR A 24 -33.62 -12.93 -1.60
CA THR A 24 -32.68 -12.13 -0.83
C THR A 24 -32.98 -10.67 -1.16
N TYR A 25 -33.73 -10.00 -0.29
CA TYR A 25 -33.91 -8.56 -0.39
C TYR A 25 -32.53 -7.90 -0.41
N PRO A 26 -32.29 -6.93 -1.32
CA PRO A 26 -31.04 -6.19 -1.32
C PRO A 26 -30.88 -5.57 0.06
N ARG A 27 -29.81 -5.95 0.75
CA ARG A 27 -29.41 -5.27 1.99
C ARG A 27 -28.60 -4.06 1.59
N TYR A 28 -28.66 -3.02 2.40
CA TYR A 28 -27.98 -1.76 2.13
C TYR A 28 -26.97 -1.47 3.23
N GLY A 29 -25.87 -0.83 2.85
CA GLY A 29 -24.85 -0.29 3.74
C GLY A 29 -24.44 1.10 3.29
N SER A 30 -23.46 1.66 3.97
CA SER A 30 -22.83 2.93 3.61
C SER A 30 -21.33 2.74 3.40
N LEU A 31 -20.69 3.67 2.70
CA LEU A 31 -19.25 3.65 2.44
C LEU A 31 -18.69 5.05 2.68
N GLN A 32 -17.61 5.16 3.45
CA GLN A 32 -16.95 6.44 3.72
C GLN A 32 -15.43 6.34 3.61
N GLY A 33 -14.78 7.46 3.32
CA GLY A 33 -13.33 7.57 3.30
C GLY A 33 -12.84 8.99 3.06
N THR A 34 -11.52 9.10 2.95
CA THR A 34 -10.81 10.33 2.59
C THR A 34 -9.85 10.04 1.46
N VAL A 35 -9.85 10.87 0.41
CA VAL A 35 -8.84 10.86 -0.65
C VAL A 35 -7.76 11.87 -0.29
N GLN A 36 -6.53 11.40 -0.17
CA GLN A 36 -5.38 12.19 0.20
C GLN A 36 -4.26 11.96 -0.82
N VAL A 37 -3.35 12.92 -0.89
CA VAL A 37 -2.13 12.88 -1.67
C VAL A 37 -0.94 13.10 -0.76
N VAL A 38 0.18 12.45 -1.05
CA VAL A 38 1.40 12.62 -0.25
C VAL A 38 1.93 14.05 -0.43
N ASP A 39 2.10 14.78 0.67
CA ASP A 39 2.73 16.11 0.69
C ASP A 39 4.25 15.96 0.79
N ARG A 40 4.95 16.13 -0.34
CA ARG A 40 6.41 15.96 -0.41
C ARG A 40 7.22 17.21 0.02
N GLY A 41 6.57 18.22 0.60
CA GLY A 41 7.22 19.46 1.04
C GLY A 41 7.63 20.40 -0.11
N TYR A 42 8.13 21.59 0.28
CA TYR A 42 8.32 22.77 -0.57
C TYR A 42 9.33 22.65 -1.73
N GLU A 43 10.07 21.55 -1.88
CA GLU A 43 11.09 21.39 -2.94
C GLU A 43 10.57 20.72 -4.23
N TYR A 44 9.28 20.40 -4.33
CA TYR A 44 8.63 19.97 -5.58
C TYR A 44 8.20 21.16 -6.46
N GLN A 45 9.02 22.21 -6.57
CA GLN A 45 8.88 23.26 -7.59
C GLN A 45 9.51 22.88 -8.95
N SER A 46 9.65 21.59 -9.27
CA SER A 46 10.04 21.14 -10.61
C SER A 46 9.13 20.07 -11.21
N MET A 47 7.81 20.31 -11.10
CA MET A 47 6.84 19.91 -12.14
C MET A 47 6.01 21.13 -12.61
N GLU A 48 6.62 22.32 -12.65
CA GLU A 48 6.03 23.54 -13.24
C GLU A 48 5.73 23.44 -14.75
N GLY A 49 5.74 22.24 -15.33
CA GLY A 49 5.27 21.99 -16.69
C GLY A 49 3.84 21.47 -16.81
N SER A 50 3.27 20.76 -15.82
CA SER A 50 2.00 20.02 -16.04
C SER A 50 0.97 20.00 -14.92
N GLY A 51 1.32 20.18 -13.64
CA GLY A 51 0.34 20.20 -12.54
C GLY A 51 -0.42 18.87 -12.30
N LEU A 52 0.14 17.74 -12.77
CA LEU A 52 -0.42 16.39 -12.63
C LEU A 52 0.23 15.65 -11.44
N ILE A 53 -0.56 14.82 -10.77
CA ILE A 53 -0.31 13.96 -9.60
C ILE A 53 -0.29 12.52 -10.09
N ASP A 54 0.72 11.77 -9.67
CA ASP A 54 0.82 10.35 -9.95
C ASP A 54 -0.20 9.56 -9.11
N PRO A 55 -0.96 8.60 -9.69
CA PRO A 55 -1.85 7.72 -8.95
C PRO A 55 -1.20 7.00 -7.76
N GLN A 56 0.12 6.76 -7.80
CA GLN A 56 0.87 6.18 -6.69
C GLN A 56 0.94 7.11 -5.47
N ASP A 57 0.77 8.43 -5.66
CA ASP A 57 0.72 9.40 -4.58
C ASP A 57 -0.65 9.48 -3.91
N ILE A 58 -1.67 8.77 -4.43
CA ILE A 58 -3.02 8.77 -3.86
C ILE A 58 -3.15 7.72 -2.76
N VAL A 59 -3.67 8.17 -1.62
CA VAL A 59 -4.06 7.31 -0.50
C VAL A 59 -5.54 7.48 -0.21
N ILE A 60 -6.26 6.36 -0.05
CA ILE A 60 -7.65 6.35 0.40
C ILE A 60 -7.74 5.73 1.79
N ALA A 61 -8.10 6.55 2.75
CA ALA A 61 -8.03 6.24 4.16
C ALA A 61 -9.42 6.14 4.81
N PRO A 62 -9.55 5.42 5.94
CA PRO A 62 -10.64 5.63 6.88
C PRO A 62 -10.69 7.08 7.34
N GLN A 63 -11.84 7.54 7.83
CA GLN A 63 -11.90 8.87 8.44
C GLN A 63 -10.99 8.92 9.68
N GLY A 64 -10.10 9.92 9.73
CA GLY A 64 -9.22 10.18 10.88
C GLY A 64 -7.97 9.31 10.99
N TYR A 65 -7.57 8.58 9.94
CA TYR A 65 -6.42 7.67 10.02
C TYR A 65 -5.06 8.31 9.68
N PHE A 66 -5.04 9.53 9.14
CA PHE A 66 -3.79 10.25 8.82
C PHE A 66 -3.92 11.71 9.27
N ASP A 67 -3.58 11.96 10.55
CA ASP A 67 -3.54 13.27 11.22
C ASP A 67 -2.10 13.84 11.22
N ASP A 68 -1.26 13.39 10.28
CA ASP A 68 0.08 13.96 10.07
C ASP A 68 0.02 14.91 8.88
N ASP A 69 -0.44 16.13 9.14
CA ASP A 69 -0.61 17.23 8.19
C ASP A 69 0.68 17.57 7.41
N HIS A 70 1.84 17.04 7.84
CA HIS A 70 3.13 17.22 7.17
C HIS A 70 3.44 16.16 6.12
N VAL A 71 2.68 15.06 6.05
CA VAL A 71 2.95 13.92 5.14
C VAL A 71 1.84 13.72 4.12
N TYR A 72 0.59 14.07 4.45
CA TYR A 72 -0.55 13.89 3.55
C TYR A 72 -1.40 15.16 3.47
N LYS A 73 -1.76 15.56 2.26
CA LYS A 73 -2.71 16.63 1.96
C LYS A 73 -4.01 16.04 1.43
N ALA A 74 -5.14 16.57 1.87
CA ALA A 74 -6.43 16.24 1.30
C ALA A 74 -6.47 16.54 -0.21
N LEU A 75 -6.97 15.60 -1.01
CA LEU A 75 -7.21 15.85 -2.43
C LEU A 75 -8.62 16.41 -2.61
N GLU A 76 -8.71 17.73 -2.60
CA GLU A 76 -9.95 18.45 -2.92
C GLU A 76 -10.31 18.32 -4.41
N GLY A 77 -11.60 18.14 -4.69
CA GLY A 77 -12.15 18.13 -6.05
C GLY A 77 -12.00 16.80 -6.79
N ALA A 78 -11.64 15.72 -6.11
CA ALA A 78 -11.64 14.38 -6.69
C ALA A 78 -13.08 13.83 -6.79
N LEU A 79 -13.42 13.30 -7.96
CA LEU A 79 -14.66 12.59 -8.22
C LEU A 79 -14.50 11.13 -7.80
N VAL A 80 -15.24 10.72 -6.78
CA VAL A 80 -15.36 9.32 -6.36
C VAL A 80 -16.66 8.76 -6.92
N GLU A 81 -16.63 7.60 -7.57
CA GLU A 81 -17.79 6.91 -8.13
C GLU A 81 -17.91 5.49 -7.57
N VAL A 82 -19.13 5.13 -7.15
CA VAL A 82 -19.48 3.78 -6.66
C VAL A 82 -20.86 3.42 -7.17
N ASP A 83 -20.98 2.32 -7.94
CA ASP A 83 -22.26 1.87 -8.53
C ASP A 83 -23.03 2.98 -9.29
N GLY A 84 -22.31 3.85 -10.01
CA GLY A 84 -22.89 4.98 -10.74
C GLY A 84 -23.37 6.14 -9.85
N LYS A 85 -23.25 6.04 -8.52
CA LYS A 85 -23.37 7.20 -7.63
C LYS A 85 -22.03 7.93 -7.60
N GLN A 86 -22.07 9.26 -7.54
CA GLN A 86 -20.88 10.10 -7.59
C GLN A 86 -20.84 11.09 -6.40
N ILE A 87 -19.64 11.33 -5.88
CA ILE A 87 -19.34 12.34 -4.84
C ILE A 87 -18.06 13.07 -5.22
N ILE A 88 -18.04 14.39 -5.04
CA ILE A 88 -16.82 15.19 -5.17
C ILE A 88 -16.28 15.45 -3.77
N THR A 89 -14.98 15.22 -3.57
CA THR A 89 -14.32 15.47 -2.28
C THR A 89 -14.24 16.97 -1.97
N GLY A 90 -14.52 17.34 -0.72
CA GLY A 90 -14.34 18.71 -0.22
C GLY A 90 -12.89 19.02 0.15
N GLY A 91 -12.65 20.17 0.78
CA GLY A 91 -11.31 20.59 1.24
C GLY A 91 -10.66 19.66 2.28
N ASP A 92 -11.45 18.79 2.92
CA ASP A 92 -10.98 17.74 3.82
C ASP A 92 -10.74 16.39 3.11
N GLY A 93 -10.96 16.31 1.80
CA GLY A 93 -10.75 15.12 0.98
C GLY A 93 -11.82 14.04 1.17
N ARG A 94 -12.88 14.29 1.96
CA ARG A 94 -13.81 13.25 2.40
C ARG A 94 -14.89 12.93 1.36
N PHE A 95 -15.32 11.68 1.35
CA PHE A 95 -16.52 11.22 0.64
C PHE A 95 -17.37 10.30 1.52
N PHE A 96 -18.69 10.30 1.27
CA PHE A 96 -19.64 9.45 2.02
C PHE A 96 -20.85 9.04 1.20
N PHE A 97 -20.91 7.76 0.80
CA PHE A 97 -22.04 7.17 0.12
C PHE A 97 -23.00 6.50 1.11
N ARG A 98 -24.28 6.84 1.03
CA ARG A 98 -25.37 6.17 1.73
C ARG A 98 -26.12 5.21 0.81
N ASP A 99 -26.79 4.24 1.43
CA ASP A 99 -27.74 3.34 0.77
C ASP A 99 -27.14 2.66 -0.47
N LEU A 100 -25.90 2.19 -0.33
CA LEU A 100 -25.28 1.32 -1.32
C LEU A 100 -25.78 -0.09 -1.09
N THR A 101 -26.07 -0.82 -2.17
CA THR A 101 -26.38 -2.26 -2.04
C THR A 101 -25.17 -2.97 -1.43
N SER A 102 -25.39 -3.85 -0.47
CA SER A 102 -24.32 -4.59 0.20
C SER A 102 -23.65 -5.55 -0.78
N GLY A 103 -22.35 -5.80 -0.60
CA GLY A 103 -21.58 -6.69 -1.46
C GLY A 103 -20.30 -6.04 -1.97
N GLN A 104 -19.62 -6.72 -2.89
CA GLN A 104 -18.43 -6.18 -3.55
C GLN A 104 -18.81 -5.03 -4.47
N LYS A 105 -18.11 -3.91 -4.33
CA LYS A 105 -18.29 -2.67 -5.09
C LYS A 105 -16.99 -2.23 -5.70
N ARG A 106 -17.06 -1.81 -6.95
CA ARG A 106 -15.96 -1.11 -7.61
C ARG A 106 -16.07 0.37 -7.27
N VAL A 107 -14.97 0.93 -6.79
CA VAL A 107 -14.78 2.34 -6.52
C VAL A 107 -13.82 2.89 -7.57
N ARG A 108 -14.20 4.00 -8.22
CA ARG A 108 -13.34 4.75 -9.14
C ARG A 108 -13.08 6.14 -8.57
N VAL A 109 -11.83 6.60 -8.60
CA VAL A 109 -11.45 7.96 -8.22
C VAL A 109 -10.78 8.64 -9.41
N SER A 110 -11.33 9.79 -9.78
CA SER A 110 -10.88 10.61 -10.90
C SER A 110 -10.60 12.04 -10.42
N SER A 111 -9.58 12.69 -10.98
CA SER A 111 -9.39 14.14 -10.80
C SER A 111 -8.60 14.67 -11.99
N SER A 112 -8.80 15.94 -12.34
CA SER A 112 -7.98 16.62 -13.36
C SER A 112 -6.50 16.68 -12.97
N LYS A 113 -6.22 16.50 -11.68
CA LYS A 113 -4.89 16.39 -11.15
C LYS A 113 -4.31 14.99 -11.30
N LEU A 114 -5.04 13.94 -11.70
CA LEU A 114 -4.46 12.60 -11.83
C LEU A 114 -4.04 12.31 -13.27
N THR A 115 -2.93 11.60 -13.45
CA THR A 115 -2.52 11.13 -14.78
C THR A 115 -3.44 10.02 -15.33
N GLN A 116 -4.11 9.28 -14.45
CA GLN A 116 -5.12 8.27 -14.77
C GLN A 116 -6.07 8.07 -13.59
N ASP A 117 -7.22 7.45 -13.85
CA ASP A 117 -8.17 7.11 -12.80
C ASP A 117 -7.70 5.94 -11.94
N LEU A 118 -8.03 6.02 -10.66
CA LEU A 118 -7.80 4.98 -9.68
C LEU A 118 -9.02 4.05 -9.61
N GLU A 119 -8.83 2.73 -9.70
CA GLU A 119 -9.93 1.76 -9.54
C GLU A 119 -9.59 0.69 -8.50
N PHE A 120 -10.53 0.37 -7.61
CA PHE A 120 -10.39 -0.69 -6.60
C PHE A 120 -11.72 -1.29 -6.15
N SER A 121 -11.64 -2.40 -5.41
CA SER A 121 -12.82 -3.10 -4.89
C SER A 121 -12.95 -2.98 -3.37
N VAL A 122 -14.17 -2.77 -2.88
CA VAL A 122 -14.50 -2.73 -1.45
C VAL A 122 -15.78 -3.52 -1.17
N TYR A 123 -15.84 -4.21 -0.03
CA TYR A 123 -17.06 -4.88 0.42
C TYR A 123 -17.90 -3.95 1.30
N VAL A 124 -19.10 -3.58 0.83
CA VAL A 124 -20.06 -2.79 1.60
C VAL A 124 -20.83 -3.71 2.54
N GLU A 125 -20.67 -3.50 3.86
CA GLU A 125 -21.34 -4.28 4.89
C GLU A 125 -22.82 -3.88 5.03
N PRO A 126 -23.74 -4.85 5.10
CA PRO A 126 -25.15 -4.54 5.31
C PRO A 126 -25.40 -3.93 6.70
N GLY A 127 -26.16 -2.84 6.75
CA GLY A 127 -26.60 -2.16 7.98
C GLY A 127 -25.52 -1.35 8.69
N LYS A 128 -24.33 -1.18 8.07
CA LYS A 128 -23.22 -0.44 8.67
C LYS A 128 -22.57 0.52 7.67
N THR A 129 -21.75 1.41 8.19
CA THR A 129 -20.81 2.20 7.39
C THR A 129 -19.50 1.45 7.27
N THR A 130 -19.16 1.03 6.05
CA THR A 130 -17.83 0.51 5.72
C THR A 130 -16.87 1.69 5.55
N GLU A 131 -15.70 1.62 6.18
CA GLU A 131 -14.62 2.57 5.94
C GLU A 131 -13.69 2.04 4.85
N THR A 132 -13.44 2.82 3.80
CA THR A 132 -12.50 2.43 2.75
C THR A 132 -11.08 2.45 3.27
N ARG A 133 -10.37 1.36 3.00
CA ARG A 133 -8.93 1.25 3.19
C ARG A 133 -8.34 0.84 1.86
N PHE A 134 -7.78 1.79 1.12
CA PHE A 134 -7.17 1.51 -0.16
C PHE A 134 -5.92 2.37 -0.35
N ARG A 135 -4.79 1.70 -0.60
CA ARG A 135 -3.53 2.30 -0.99
C ARG A 135 -3.11 1.61 -2.29
N TRP A 136 -2.73 2.40 -3.29
CA TRP A 136 -2.32 1.91 -4.60
C TRP A 136 -0.92 1.29 -4.51
N GLU A 137 -0.88 -0.03 -4.29
CA GLU A 137 0.30 -0.92 -4.18
C GLU A 137 1.37 -0.50 -3.12
N GLY A 138 2.13 -1.46 -2.60
CA GLY A 138 2.85 -1.26 -1.33
C GLY A 138 4.06 -0.33 -1.41
N VAL A 139 4.53 0.10 -0.23
CA VAL A 139 5.60 1.09 -0.06
C VAL A 139 6.96 0.41 -0.12
N GLY A 140 7.92 1.03 -0.82
CA GLY A 140 9.32 0.65 -0.77
C GLY A 140 10.01 1.18 0.49
N TYR A 141 10.82 0.36 1.15
CA TYR A 141 11.72 0.81 2.20
C TYR A 141 13.16 0.62 1.72
N TYR A 142 13.89 1.70 1.51
CA TYR A 142 15.27 1.66 1.01
C TYR A 142 16.24 1.83 2.17
N LEU A 143 16.91 0.76 2.60
CA LEU A 143 17.99 0.82 3.57
C LEU A 143 19.32 0.83 2.84
N VAL A 144 20.08 1.91 2.99
CA VAL A 144 21.35 2.11 2.28
C VAL A 144 22.50 2.11 3.29
N ILE A 145 23.46 1.21 3.08
CA ILE A 145 24.58 0.96 3.99
C ILE A 145 25.88 0.99 3.18
N GLY A 146 26.86 1.76 3.64
CA GLY A 146 28.19 1.83 3.05
C GLY A 146 29.28 1.80 4.11
N ILE A 147 30.20 0.85 4.04
CA ILE A 147 31.27 0.71 5.03
C ILE A 147 32.60 0.63 4.29
N GLU A 148 33.37 1.71 4.36
CA GLU A 148 34.69 1.83 3.78
C GLU A 148 35.76 1.68 4.86
N ASP A 149 35.60 2.34 6.01
CA ASP A 149 36.55 2.34 7.11
C ASP A 149 36.06 1.40 8.22
N TYR A 150 36.51 0.14 8.21
CA TYR A 150 36.14 -0.85 9.23
C TYR A 150 36.95 -0.68 10.53
N TRP A 151 36.35 -1.01 11.68
CA TRP A 151 37.09 -0.94 12.95
C TRP A 151 38.17 -2.04 13.06
N TYR A 152 37.83 -3.29 12.72
CA TYR A 152 38.68 -4.46 12.93
C TYR A 152 39.12 -5.17 11.64
N GLU A 153 38.72 -4.65 10.48
CA GLU A 153 39.03 -5.23 9.16
C GLU A 153 39.76 -4.26 8.26
N GLU A 154 40.27 -4.79 7.15
CA GLU A 154 40.79 -3.95 6.08
C GLU A 154 39.70 -3.06 5.49
N ASN A 155 40.11 -1.88 5.03
CA ASN A 155 39.21 -0.95 4.37
C ASN A 155 38.61 -1.54 3.09
N SER A 156 37.43 -1.06 2.71
CA SER A 156 36.76 -1.37 1.45
C SER A 156 36.59 -0.10 0.60
N PRO A 157 37.65 0.34 -0.10
CA PRO A 157 37.68 1.64 -0.79
C PRO A 157 36.55 1.80 -1.81
N GLY A 158 35.83 2.92 -1.75
CA GLY A 158 34.74 3.24 -2.66
C GLY A 158 33.36 2.94 -2.07
N SER A 159 33.27 2.07 -1.07
CA SER A 159 31.99 1.63 -0.48
C SER A 159 31.15 2.77 0.09
N ARG A 160 31.80 3.75 0.74
CA ARG A 160 31.13 4.96 1.25
C ARG A 160 30.48 5.74 0.11
N ARG A 161 31.23 5.95 -0.97
CA ARG A 161 30.78 6.73 -2.13
C ARG A 161 29.64 6.04 -2.86
N ASP A 162 29.74 4.73 -3.08
CA ASP A 162 28.70 3.96 -3.74
C ASP A 162 27.37 4.04 -2.96
N ALA A 163 27.42 3.95 -1.64
CA ALA A 163 26.24 4.11 -0.79
C ALA A 163 25.67 5.54 -0.84
N GLN A 164 26.49 6.58 -0.90
CA GLN A 164 26.03 7.96 -1.08
C GLN A 164 25.35 8.18 -2.44
N ASP A 165 25.94 7.64 -3.50
CA ASP A 165 25.39 7.73 -4.85
C ASP A 165 24.07 6.96 -4.97
N MET A 166 23.98 5.76 -4.37
CA MET A 166 22.75 4.97 -4.33
C MET A 166 21.67 5.58 -3.45
N HIS A 167 22.04 6.14 -2.29
CA HIS A 167 21.10 6.90 -1.47
C HIS A 167 20.56 8.10 -2.24
N SER A 168 21.41 8.82 -2.97
CA SER A 168 21.00 9.94 -3.82
C SER A 168 20.11 9.48 -4.97
N LEU A 169 20.38 8.31 -5.56
CA LEU A 169 19.53 7.72 -6.58
C LEU A 169 18.14 7.37 -6.03
N PHE A 170 18.07 6.70 -4.87
CA PHE A 170 16.79 6.36 -4.24
C PHE A 170 16.02 7.58 -3.76
N LYS A 171 16.72 8.63 -3.32
CA LYS A 171 16.10 9.86 -2.83
C LYS A 171 15.62 10.78 -3.96
N ASN A 172 16.42 10.93 -5.01
CA ASN A 172 16.22 11.99 -6.01
C ASN A 172 15.81 11.47 -7.39
N ASN A 173 16.14 10.23 -7.74
CA ASN A 173 16.03 9.69 -9.11
C ASN A 173 15.23 8.37 -9.17
N ASN A 174 14.46 8.06 -8.13
CA ASN A 174 13.65 6.86 -8.07
C ASN A 174 12.18 7.19 -8.26
N ASN A 175 11.56 6.57 -9.26
CA ASN A 175 10.14 6.73 -9.57
C ASN A 175 9.25 5.77 -8.77
N LEU A 176 9.84 4.84 -8.00
CA LEU A 176 9.11 3.92 -7.14
C LEU A 176 8.82 4.57 -5.78
N TYR A 177 7.55 4.50 -5.35
CA TYR A 177 7.12 5.03 -4.06
C TYR A 177 7.82 4.32 -2.90
N GLY A 178 8.55 5.06 -2.06
CA GLY A 178 9.18 4.51 -0.86
C GLY A 178 9.90 5.50 0.04
N THR A 179 10.27 5.04 1.24
CA THR A 179 11.03 5.80 2.25
C THR A 179 12.48 5.32 2.28
N VAL A 180 13.43 6.23 2.15
CA VAL A 180 14.86 5.95 2.39
C VAL A 180 15.14 6.01 3.90
N LYS A 181 15.88 5.02 4.40
CA LYS A 181 16.27 4.89 5.81
C LYS A 181 17.79 4.80 5.90
N PRO A 182 18.42 5.59 6.80
CA PRO A 182 17.87 6.77 7.49
C PRO A 182 17.40 7.85 6.50
N PHE A 183 16.42 8.68 6.91
CA PHE A 183 15.78 9.67 6.03
C PHE A 183 16.73 10.78 5.55
N ASN A 184 17.76 11.07 6.36
CA ASN A 184 18.68 12.18 6.12
C ASN A 184 19.94 11.75 5.36
N ALA A 185 20.45 10.54 5.63
CA ALA A 185 21.72 10.04 5.10
C ALA A 185 21.76 8.50 5.17
N PRO A 186 22.55 7.82 4.30
CA PRO A 186 22.80 6.38 4.43
C PRO A 186 23.54 6.06 5.73
N LEU A 187 23.49 4.81 6.20
CA LEU A 187 24.35 4.35 7.30
C LEU A 187 25.79 4.21 6.80
N LEU A 188 26.69 5.05 7.29
CA LEU A 188 28.08 5.06 6.84
C LEU A 188 29.04 4.68 7.96
N ASP A 189 29.97 3.78 7.66
CA ASP A 189 31.12 3.43 8.51
C ASP A 189 30.71 3.22 9.98
N GLY A 190 31.20 4.06 10.90
CA GLY A 190 30.91 3.99 12.33
C GLY A 190 29.43 4.02 12.72
N GLU A 191 28.55 4.48 11.83
CA GLU A 191 27.09 4.45 12.03
C GLU A 191 26.46 3.09 11.66
N ALA A 192 27.12 2.32 10.80
CA ALA A 192 26.66 1.04 10.28
C ALA A 192 27.03 -0.14 11.21
N THR A 193 26.72 0.00 12.51
CA THR A 193 26.94 -1.06 13.51
C THR A 193 25.92 -2.19 13.37
N LYS A 194 26.25 -3.39 13.89
CA LYS A 194 25.35 -4.56 13.91
C LYS A 194 23.99 -4.19 14.52
N ASP A 195 24.01 -3.48 15.64
CA ASP A 195 22.79 -3.08 16.36
C ASP A 195 21.98 -2.05 15.57
N LYS A 196 22.64 -1.07 14.93
CA LYS A 196 21.92 -0.05 14.16
C LYS A 196 21.26 -0.63 12.91
N ILE A 197 21.95 -1.52 12.20
CA ILE A 197 21.38 -2.21 11.04
C ILE A 197 20.17 -3.06 11.46
N LYS A 198 20.28 -3.81 12.56
CA LYS A 198 19.16 -4.60 13.13
C LYS A 198 17.98 -3.72 13.50
N GLU A 199 18.23 -2.61 14.20
CA GLU A 199 17.20 -1.63 14.58
C GLU A 199 16.43 -1.14 13.35
N MET A 200 17.14 -0.74 12.28
CA MET A 200 16.49 -0.24 11.05
C MET A 200 15.64 -1.31 10.36
N VAL A 201 16.13 -2.55 10.26
CA VAL A 201 15.35 -3.65 9.68
C VAL A 201 14.11 -3.97 10.53
N GLN A 202 14.25 -3.98 11.85
CA GLN A 202 13.13 -4.22 12.77
C GLN A 202 12.09 -3.09 12.73
N ASP A 203 12.53 -1.84 12.61
CA ASP A 203 11.64 -0.69 12.49
C ASP A 203 10.84 -0.74 11.19
N ILE A 204 11.46 -1.12 10.07
CA ILE A 204 10.76 -1.36 8.80
C ILE A 204 9.75 -2.52 8.98
N ALA A 205 10.18 -3.66 9.51
CA ALA A 205 9.34 -4.84 9.68
C ALA A 205 8.13 -4.59 10.60
N ARG A 206 8.24 -3.68 11.58
CA ARG A 206 7.17 -3.34 12.52
C ARG A 206 5.99 -2.63 11.84
N VAL A 207 6.27 -1.87 10.78
CA VAL A 207 5.26 -1.02 10.09
C VAL A 207 4.89 -1.54 8.70
N ALA A 208 5.70 -2.41 8.12
CA ALA A 208 5.48 -2.96 6.78
C ALA A 208 4.24 -3.87 6.72
N THR A 209 3.55 -3.81 5.59
CA THR A 209 2.43 -4.70 5.24
C THR A 209 2.87 -5.76 4.22
N PRO A 210 2.11 -6.86 4.01
CA PRO A 210 2.48 -7.89 3.03
C PRO A 210 2.58 -7.44 1.56
N LYS A 211 2.16 -6.21 1.25
CA LYS A 211 2.28 -5.63 -0.10
C LYS A 211 3.50 -4.71 -0.25
N ASP A 212 4.11 -4.32 0.87
CA ASP A 212 5.29 -3.47 0.90
C ASP A 212 6.53 -4.28 0.52
N TYR A 213 7.59 -3.58 0.13
CA TYR A 213 8.87 -4.20 -0.22
C TYR A 213 10.02 -3.46 0.46
N ILE A 214 11.07 -4.20 0.78
CA ILE A 214 12.32 -3.64 1.30
C ILE A 214 13.41 -3.85 0.26
N VAL A 215 14.19 -2.79 0.01
CA VAL A 215 15.41 -2.82 -0.78
C VAL A 215 16.55 -2.49 0.17
N ILE A 216 17.48 -3.43 0.34
CA ILE A 216 18.70 -3.20 1.10
C ILE A 216 19.84 -3.06 0.09
N TYR A 217 20.45 -1.88 0.03
CA TYR A 217 21.69 -1.66 -0.68
C TYR A 217 22.84 -1.69 0.32
N PHE A 218 23.83 -2.54 0.07
CA PHE A 218 25.02 -2.68 0.90
C PHE A 218 26.27 -2.61 0.01
N SER A 219 27.21 -1.74 0.38
CA SER A 219 28.56 -1.72 -0.17
C SER A 219 29.57 -1.84 0.97
N GLY A 220 30.45 -2.84 0.90
CA GLY A 220 31.37 -3.24 1.97
C GLY A 220 31.75 -4.72 1.88
N HIS A 221 32.34 -5.26 2.94
CA HIS A 221 32.69 -6.68 3.04
C HIS A 221 31.45 -7.54 3.26
N MET A 222 31.32 -8.61 2.48
CA MET A 222 30.23 -9.59 2.59
C MET A 222 30.75 -11.00 2.34
N GLY A 223 30.10 -11.98 2.98
CA GLY A 223 30.29 -13.41 2.74
C GLY A 223 29.13 -14.01 1.97
N GLY A 224 29.09 -15.34 1.90
CA GLY A 224 28.01 -16.06 1.20
C GLY A 224 26.63 -15.87 1.83
N ASP A 225 26.56 -15.65 3.14
CA ASP A 225 25.34 -15.59 3.94
C ASP A 225 25.30 -14.40 4.93
N TYR A 226 26.26 -13.48 4.86
CA TYR A 226 26.33 -12.32 5.74
C TYR A 226 26.83 -11.06 5.04
N LEU A 227 26.38 -9.90 5.51
CA LEU A 227 27.08 -8.63 5.36
C LEU A 227 27.90 -8.39 6.62
N LEU A 228 29.03 -7.69 6.51
CA LEU A 228 29.90 -7.40 7.65
C LEU A 228 29.65 -5.97 8.17
N PRO A 229 29.08 -5.79 9.38
CA PRO A 229 28.93 -4.48 10.02
C PRO A 229 30.28 -3.84 10.38
N TYR A 230 30.27 -2.54 10.67
CA TYR A 230 31.48 -1.77 10.99
C TYR A 230 32.23 -2.29 12.22
N ASP A 231 31.45 -2.68 13.24
CA ASP A 231 31.90 -3.17 14.54
C ASP A 231 32.04 -4.70 14.58
N ALA A 232 31.96 -5.36 13.43
CA ALA A 232 32.21 -6.79 13.34
C ALA A 232 33.67 -7.08 13.69
N ASN A 233 33.86 -7.82 14.78
CA ASN A 233 35.09 -8.48 15.12
C ASN A 233 35.22 -9.78 14.31
N ARG A 234 36.45 -10.21 14.02
CA ARG A 234 36.76 -11.51 13.40
C ARG A 234 36.30 -12.74 14.18
N GLU A 235 35.63 -12.58 15.31
CA GLU A 235 35.17 -13.73 16.06
C GLU A 235 34.00 -14.39 15.33
N PRO A 236 34.14 -15.68 14.96
CA PRO A 236 33.16 -16.34 14.13
C PRO A 236 31.88 -16.56 14.94
N TYR A 237 30.78 -15.97 14.46
CA TYR A 237 29.40 -16.33 14.80
C TYR A 237 29.03 -16.34 16.29
N ASP A 238 28.35 -15.26 16.71
CA ASP A 238 27.26 -15.31 17.71
C ASP A 238 26.03 -14.51 17.21
#